data_AF-A0A8H6Z6U7-F1
#
_entry.id   AF-A0A8H6Z6U7-F1
#
_cell.length_a   1.000
_cell.length_b   1.000
_cell.length_c   1.000
_cell.angle_alpha   90.00
_cell.angle_beta   90.00
_cell.angle_gamma   90.00
#
_symmetry.space_group_name_H-M   'P 1'
#
loop_
_entity.id
_entity.type
_entity.pdbx_description
1 polymer ?
#
loop_
_entity_poly.entity_id
_entity_poly.type
_entity_poly.pdbx_seq_one_letter_code
_entity_poly.pdbx_strand_id
1 'polypeptide(L)' 'MSSTQVICPFRTVSFTLIHPQSNTNGGQYQYNPYDAPRTARRIAMACQFCRIRKLRCDGMRPQCSNCSRRGFACNYVPV' A
#
# COMPACT_ATOMS: atom_id res chain seq x y z
N MET A 1 43.16 -19.58 4.39
CA MET A 1 42.55 -20.59 3.49
C MET A 1 42.62 -21.90 4.26
N SER A 2 41.58 -22.46 4.88
CA SER A 2 40.15 -22.44 4.60
C SER A 2 39.36 -22.66 5.90
N SER A 3 38.23 -21.96 6.02
CA SER A 3 37.31 -22.00 7.14
C SER A 3 36.42 -23.24 7.11
N THR A 4 36.37 -24.00 8.19
CA THR A 4 35.23 -24.88 8.50
C THR A 4 35.07 -25.00 10.01
N GLN A 5 34.11 -24.25 10.54
CA GLN A 5 33.42 -24.41 11.83
C GLN A 5 31.94 -24.15 11.43
N VAL A 6 30.91 -24.90 11.82
CA VAL A 6 30.46 -25.16 13.18
C VAL A 6 29.48 -26.33 13.16
N ILE A 7 29.64 -27.28 14.08
CA ILE A 7 28.55 -28.10 14.62
C ILE A 7 28.66 -27.97 16.14
N CYS A 8 27.62 -27.44 16.78
CA CYS A 8 27.04 -27.91 18.06
C CYS A 8 26.01 -26.89 18.60
N PRO A 9 24.71 -27.25 18.63
CA PRO A 9 23.66 -26.52 19.34
C PRO A 9 23.66 -26.92 20.82
N PHE A 10 23.01 -26.14 21.70
CA PHE A 10 22.91 -26.28 23.16
C PHE A 10 24.02 -25.60 23.99
N ARG A 11 24.03 -24.26 23.98
CA ARG A 11 24.58 -23.50 25.11
C ARG A 11 23.46 -23.16 26.10
N THR A 12 23.57 -23.76 27.27
CA THR A 12 22.98 -23.40 28.56
C THR A 12 22.90 -21.88 28.73
N VAL A 13 21.69 -21.32 28.78
CA VAL A 13 21.50 -19.93 29.20
C VAL A 13 21.15 -19.93 30.68
N SER A 14 22.19 -19.70 31.49
CA SER A 14 22.10 -19.49 32.92
C SER A 14 21.27 -18.24 33.25
N PHE A 15 20.51 -18.39 34.32
CA PHE A 15 19.52 -17.49 34.90
C PHE A 15 20.14 -16.23 35.54
N THR A 16 20.80 -15.36 34.76
CA THR A 16 21.27 -14.05 35.26
C THR A 16 20.51 -12.91 34.62
N LEU A 17 19.82 -12.17 35.49
CA LEU A 17 18.85 -11.13 35.25
C LEU A 17 19.56 -9.79 34.96
N ILE A 18 19.88 -9.50 33.69
CA ILE A 18 20.22 -8.14 33.22
C ILE A 18 19.76 -8.00 31.76
N HIS A 19 18.66 -7.29 31.52
CA HIS A 19 18.31 -6.80 30.18
C HIS A 19 18.93 -5.40 30.00
N PRO A 20 19.91 -5.18 29.11
CA PRO A 20 20.22 -3.84 28.63
C PRO A 20 19.32 -3.55 27.42
N GLN A 21 18.28 -2.73 27.61
CA GLN A 21 17.51 -2.20 26.49
C GLN A 21 18.37 -1.16 25.77
N SER A 22 19.12 -1.61 24.76
CA SER A 22 19.84 -0.76 23.84
C SER A 22 18.84 0.12 23.07
N ASN A 23 19.06 1.42 23.17
CA ASN A 23 18.36 2.50 22.51
C ASN A 23 18.10 2.22 21.02
N THR A 24 16.90 1.71 20.71
CA THR A 24 16.36 1.72 19.35
C THR A 24 15.53 2.98 19.18
N ASN A 25 16.07 3.97 18.48
CA ASN A 25 15.30 5.06 17.88
C ASN A 25 14.37 4.49 16.80
N GLY A 26 13.37 3.73 17.22
CA GLY A 26 12.25 3.31 16.39
C GLY A 26 11.28 4.48 16.31
N GLY A 27 11.29 5.20 15.19
CA GLY A 27 10.32 6.25 14.91
C GLY A 27 8.91 5.72 15.15
N GLN A 28 8.20 6.33 16.10
CA GLN A 28 6.84 5.95 16.43
C GLN A 28 5.93 6.40 15.29
N TYR A 29 5.67 5.51 14.33
CA TYR A 29 4.61 5.71 13.34
C TYR A 29 3.27 5.50 14.04
N GLN A 30 2.71 6.60 14.53
CA GLN A 30 1.37 6.64 15.08
C GLN A 30 0.40 6.26 13.95
N TYR A 31 -0.07 5.01 13.94
CA TYR A 31 -1.07 4.54 12.98
C TYR A 31 -2.33 5.37 13.19
N ASN A 32 -2.53 6.35 12.30
CA ASN A 32 -3.72 7.15 12.25
C ASN A 32 -4.69 6.46 11.27
N PRO A 33 -5.86 5.97 11.73
CA PRO A 33 -6.84 5.31 10.87
C PRO A 33 -7.30 6.18 9.68
N TYR A 34 -7.03 7.48 9.71
CA TYR A 34 -7.31 8.43 8.64
C TYR A 34 -6.23 8.49 7.54
N ASP A 35 -5.01 8.03 7.82
CA ASP A 35 -3.92 7.88 6.84
C ASP A 35 -3.95 6.52 6.14
N ALA A 36 -4.98 5.70 6.41
CA ALA A 36 -5.24 4.51 5.61
C ALA A 36 -5.31 4.95 4.14
N PRO A 37 -4.48 4.37 3.25
CA PRO A 37 -4.52 4.72 1.85
C PRO A 37 -5.96 4.50 1.39
N ARG A 38 -6.63 5.58 1.00
CA ARG A 38 -7.92 5.52 0.31
C ARG A 38 -7.63 4.72 -0.94
N THR A 39 -7.76 3.40 -0.82
CA THR A 39 -7.45 2.45 -1.88
C THR A 39 -8.46 2.76 -2.95
N ALA A 40 -8.06 3.65 -3.84
CA ALA A 40 -8.97 4.28 -4.76
C ALA A 40 -9.59 3.15 -5.56
N ARG A 41 -10.89 2.98 -5.35
CA ARG A 41 -11.66 1.81 -5.76
C ARG A 41 -11.26 1.49 -7.19
N ARG A 42 -10.57 0.36 -7.39
CA ARG A 42 -10.09 -0.01 -8.72
C ARG A 42 -11.33 -0.31 -9.56
N ILE A 43 -11.61 0.56 -10.50
CA ILE A 43 -12.72 0.39 -11.44
C ILE A 43 -12.27 -0.60 -12.52
N ALA A 44 -13.16 -1.50 -12.92
CA ALA A 44 -12.87 -2.48 -13.97
C ALA A 44 -12.76 -1.82 -15.36
N MET A 45 -13.50 -0.74 -15.60
CA MET A 45 -13.51 -0.02 -16.87
C MET A 45 -13.63 1.49 -16.68
N ALA A 46 -12.76 2.25 -17.33
CA ALA A 46 -12.93 3.70 -17.48
C ALA A 46 -13.95 4.01 -18.59
N CYS A 47 -14.65 5.15 -18.50
CA CYS A 47 -15.52 5.61 -19.58
C CYS A 47 -14.73 5.97 -20.83
N GLN A 48 -15.39 6.02 -21.98
CA GLN A 48 -14.78 6.31 -23.29
C GLN A 48 -14.04 7.65 -23.29
N PHE A 49 -14.63 8.71 -22.73
CA PHE A 49 -13.97 10.01 -22.62
C PHE A 49 -12.67 9.94 -21.81
N CYS A 50 -12.69 9.31 -20.65
CA CYS A 50 -11.48 9.15 -19.82
C CYS A 50 -10.45 8.22 -20.48
N ARG A 51 -10.87 7.19 -21.22
CA ARG A 51 -9.96 6.32 -21.99
C ARG A 51 -9.21 7.13 -23.06
N ILE A 52 -9.93 7.88 -23.90
CA ILE A 52 -9.34 8.69 -24.99
C ILE A 52 -8.41 9.77 -24.42
N ARG A 53 -8.82 10.42 -23.34
CA ARG A 53 -8.03 11.48 -22.68
C ARG A 53 -6.97 10.95 -21.70
N LYS A 54 -6.85 9.63 -21.52
CA LYS A 54 -5.96 8.97 -20.55
C LYS A 54 -6.08 9.53 -19.12
N LEU A 55 -7.31 9.89 -18.73
CA LEU A 55 -7.61 10.41 -17.39
C LEU A 55 -7.99 9.25 -16.46
N ARG A 56 -7.67 9.40 -15.17
CA ARG A 56 -8.17 8.49 -14.13
C ARG A 56 -9.69 8.62 -14.06
N CYS A 57 -10.41 7.55 -14.39
CA CYS A 57 -11.85 7.51 -14.21
C CYS A 57 -12.17 6.99 -12.79
N ASP A 58 -13.14 7.61 -12.14
CA ASP A 58 -13.67 7.22 -10.83
C ASP A 58 -14.81 6.19 -10.93
N GLY A 59 -15.33 5.94 -12.13
CA GLY A 59 -16.33 4.90 -12.39
C GLY A 59 -17.72 5.22 -11.83
N MET A 60 -17.99 6.44 -11.37
CA MET A 60 -19.32 6.80 -10.88
C MET A 60 -20.35 6.76 -12.01
N ARG A 61 -21.55 6.28 -11.68
CA ARG A 61 -22.71 6.20 -12.59
C ARG A 61 -23.78 7.18 -12.09
N PRO A 62 -24.47 7.93 -12.96
CA PRO A 62 -24.49 7.83 -14.44
C PRO A 62 -23.32 8.51 -15.17
N GLN A 63 -22.62 9.45 -14.53
CA GLN A 63 -21.44 10.12 -15.07
C GLN A 63 -20.30 10.09 -14.07
N CYS A 64 -19.07 9.89 -14.55
CA CYS A 64 -17.89 10.00 -13.69
C CYS A 64 -17.61 11.45 -13.31
N SER A 65 -16.93 11.67 -12.19
CA SER A 65 -16.60 13.00 -11.67
C SER A 65 -15.86 13.87 -12.70
N ASN A 66 -14.97 13.27 -13.50
CA ASN A 66 -14.25 14.00 -14.54
C ASN A 66 -15.15 14.46 -15.70
N CYS A 67 -16.10 13.62 -16.13
CA CYS A 67 -17.06 13.99 -17.17
C CYS A 67 -18.06 15.02 -16.63
N SER A 68 -18.59 14.82 -15.42
CA SER A 68 -19.51 15.74 -14.76
C SER A 68 -18.92 17.14 -14.62
N ARG A 69 -17.68 17.26 -14.12
CA ARG A 69 -17.00 18.56 -13.97
C ARG A 69 -16.73 19.28 -15.29
N ARG A 70 -16.59 18.52 -16.39
CA ARG A 70 -16.29 19.08 -17.71
C ARG A 70 -17.53 19.25 -18.59
N GLY A 71 -18.68 18.70 -18.18
CA GLY A 71 -19.91 18.72 -18.97
C GLY A 71 -19.86 17.88 -20.26
N PHE A 72 -19.01 16.85 -20.33
CA PHE A 72 -18.91 15.98 -21.51
C PHE A 72 -19.68 14.67 -21.35
N ALA A 73 -20.08 14.08 -22.47
CA ALA A 73 -20.77 12.78 -22.49
C ALA A 73 -19.91 11.68 -21.84
N CYS A 74 -20.50 10.97 -20.88
CA CYS A 74 -19.85 9.88 -20.15
C CYS A 74 -20.43 8.53 -20.59
N ASN A 75 -19.85 7.94 -21.65
CA ASN A 75 -20.30 6.66 -22.18
C ASN A 75 -19.37 5.52 -21.76
N TYR A 76 -19.94 4.44 -21.24
CA TYR A 76 -19.23 3.20 -20.92
C TYR A 76 -19.54 2.17 -22.00
N VAL A 77 -18.75 2.16 -23.07
CA VAL A 77 -18.87 1.18 -24.17
C VAL A 77 -17.82 0.08 -23.98
N PRO A 78 -18.22 -1.20 -23.90
CA PRO A 78 -17.28 -2.32 -23.94
C PRO A 78 -16.60 -2.36 -25.31
N VAL A 79 -15.29 -2.60 -25.31
CA VAL A 79 -14.51 -2.79 -26.53
C VAL A 79 -14.28 -4.27 -26.77
#